data_AF-A0A938X6J0-F1
#
_entry.id   AF-A0A938X6J0-F1
#
_cell.length_a   1.000
_cell.length_b   1.000
_cell.length_c   1.000
_cell.angle_alpha   90.00
_cell.angle_beta   90.00
_cell.angle_gamma   90.00
#
_symmetry.space_group_name_H-M   'P 1'
#
loop_
_entity.id
_entity.type
_entity.pdbx_description
1 polymer ?
#
loop_
_entity_poly.entity_id
_entity_poly.type
_entity_poly.pdbx_seq_one_letter_code
_entity_poly.pdbx_strand_id
1 'polypeptide(L)'
;MGPKPSVTLRFEGIDTPCYATLLSKESSTGPYSVCDPSKENAMYQPTDPDYEIYQAFVSYQDADGYYFLQYLGACSDETPFVWGYYPPQTFKVLLYFPGSDQFAVSSLTYECDAFHSYYTVHVENETIAQVVSEQAVTTQRIYRTIKEVGALVVRMALTIAIEIGIAFVFGYRKKQQILLIGGVNIVTQLLLNALLLLVNHTAGGAWAMVLYLPVECLIFLIEAAVYVFAIDHLVKQERETHRAIWFAICANAASFMIGFGVSYVIPWIG
;
A
#
# COMPACT_ATOMS: atom_id res chain seq x y z
N MET A 1 9.75 -16.25 -21.34
CA MET A 1 9.50 -16.83 -19.99
C MET A 1 9.96 -15.79 -18.99
N GLY A 2 9.07 -15.26 -18.15
CA GLY A 2 9.42 -14.29 -17.13
C GLY A 2 10.11 -14.96 -15.92
N PRO A 3 10.77 -14.19 -15.03
CA PRO A 3 11.34 -14.73 -13.80
C PRO A 3 10.22 -15.35 -12.93
N LYS A 4 10.51 -16.48 -12.28
CA LYS A 4 9.55 -17.17 -11.40
C LYS A 4 9.67 -16.61 -9.98
N PRO A 5 8.56 -16.25 -9.32
CA PRO A 5 8.55 -15.83 -7.92
C PRO A 5 9.26 -16.85 -7.00
N SER A 6 10.09 -16.37 -6.08
CA SER A 6 10.66 -17.19 -5.01
C SER A 6 10.79 -16.42 -3.70
N VAL A 7 10.71 -17.11 -2.57
CA VAL A 7 11.04 -16.55 -1.25
C VAL A 7 12.27 -17.26 -0.68
N THR A 8 13.24 -16.49 -0.18
CA THR A 8 14.43 -16.97 0.50
C THR A 8 14.45 -16.43 1.92
N LEU A 9 14.57 -17.31 2.91
CA LEU A 9 14.77 -16.97 4.31
C LEU A 9 16.23 -17.28 4.69
N ARG A 10 16.93 -16.29 5.23
CA ARG A 10 18.19 -16.44 5.96
C ARG A 10 17.91 -16.38 7.45
N PHE A 11 18.81 -16.94 8.24
CA PHE A 11 18.62 -17.07 9.68
C PHE A 11 19.84 -16.53 10.43
N GLU A 12 19.59 -15.99 11.61
CA GLU A 12 20.61 -15.62 12.58
C GLU A 12 20.15 -16.09 13.96
N GLY A 13 21.02 -16.79 14.69
CA GLY A 13 20.75 -17.26 16.05
C GLY A 13 20.09 -18.66 16.12
N ILE A 14 20.25 -19.49 15.09
CA ILE A 14 19.86 -20.90 15.12
C ILE A 14 21.07 -21.76 15.53
N ASP A 15 21.08 -22.18 16.79
CA ASP A 15 22.13 -23.03 17.37
C ASP A 15 21.76 -24.53 17.44
N THR A 16 20.50 -24.86 17.16
CA THR A 16 19.94 -26.23 17.22
C THR A 16 19.32 -26.64 15.88
N PRO A 17 19.12 -27.95 15.61
CA PRO A 17 18.42 -28.39 14.41
C PRO A 17 17.05 -27.71 14.29
N CYS A 18 16.78 -27.10 13.13
CA CYS A 18 15.58 -26.32 12.88
C CYS A 18 15.07 -26.57 11.46
N TYR A 19 13.75 -26.54 11.30
CA TYR A 19 13.07 -26.66 10.02
C TYR A 19 12.16 -25.47 9.82
N ALA A 20 12.12 -24.95 8.60
CA ALA A 20 11.30 -23.81 8.23
C ALA A 20 10.23 -24.17 7.20
N THR A 21 9.14 -23.40 7.23
CA THR A 21 8.12 -23.35 6.17
C THR A 21 7.53 -21.94 6.08
N LEU A 22 6.74 -21.71 5.02
CA LEU A 22 5.87 -20.55 4.88
C LEU A 22 4.42 -21.02 5.03
N LEU A 23 3.74 -20.56 6.07
CA LEU A 23 2.31 -20.79 6.21
C LEU A 23 1.55 -19.89 5.24
N SER A 24 0.59 -20.42 4.50
CA SER A 24 -0.17 -19.69 3.50
C SER A 24 -1.55 -19.28 4.01
N LYS A 25 -2.00 -18.10 3.62
CA LYS A 25 -3.40 -17.70 3.84
C LYS A 25 -4.39 -18.53 2.99
N GLU A 26 -3.93 -19.02 1.85
CA GLU A 26 -4.71 -19.84 0.93
C GLU A 26 -4.43 -21.34 1.16
N SER A 27 -5.40 -22.20 0.88
CA SER A 27 -5.24 -23.66 1.07
C SER A 27 -4.39 -24.34 0.00
N SER A 28 -3.96 -23.60 -1.05
CA SER A 28 -3.06 -24.10 -2.09
C SER A 28 -2.38 -22.97 -2.85
N THR A 29 -1.20 -23.26 -3.42
CA THR A 29 -0.49 -22.41 -4.38
C THR A 29 0.34 -23.27 -5.31
N GLY A 30 0.13 -23.16 -6.63
CA GLY A 30 0.81 -23.99 -7.62
C GLY A 30 0.61 -25.49 -7.34
N PRO A 31 1.69 -26.30 -7.20
CA PRO A 31 1.58 -27.71 -6.87
C PRO A 31 1.37 -27.99 -5.36
N TYR A 32 1.47 -26.97 -4.50
CA TYR A 32 1.42 -27.11 -3.05
C TYR A 32 -0.01 -26.94 -2.54
N SER A 33 -0.42 -27.79 -1.60
CA SER A 33 -1.77 -27.76 -1.03
C SER A 33 -1.77 -28.36 0.38
N VAL A 34 -2.78 -28.03 1.18
CA VAL A 34 -3.00 -28.65 2.49
C VAL A 34 -3.12 -30.17 2.36
N CYS A 35 -2.48 -30.90 3.28
CA CYS A 35 -2.65 -32.35 3.37
C CYS A 35 -4.09 -32.67 3.77
N ASP A 36 -4.81 -33.40 2.92
CA ASP A 36 -6.21 -33.75 3.13
C ASP A 36 -6.30 -35.28 3.18
N PRO A 37 -6.61 -35.90 4.34
CA PRO A 37 -6.67 -37.35 4.47
C PRO A 37 -7.70 -38.02 3.55
N SER A 38 -8.68 -37.27 3.03
CA SER A 38 -9.66 -37.76 2.06
C SER A 38 -9.13 -37.76 0.63
N LYS A 39 -7.97 -37.14 0.39
CA LYS A 39 -7.29 -37.06 -0.90
C LYS A 39 -5.94 -37.77 -0.81
N GLU A 40 -5.55 -38.40 -1.90
CA GLU A 40 -4.20 -39.00 -2.01
C GLU A 40 -3.19 -37.92 -2.42
N ASN A 41 -3.02 -36.89 -1.56
CA ASN A 41 -2.20 -35.70 -1.86
C ASN A 41 -1.05 -35.46 -0.87
N ALA A 42 -0.71 -36.45 -0.04
CA ALA A 42 0.43 -36.39 0.86
C ALA A 42 1.75 -36.32 0.07
N MET A 43 2.60 -35.33 0.38
CA MET A 43 3.90 -35.14 -0.29
C MET A 43 5.03 -35.96 0.34
N TYR A 44 4.84 -36.50 1.54
CA TYR A 44 5.83 -37.29 2.28
C TYR A 44 5.29 -38.67 2.62
N GLN A 45 6.16 -39.67 2.62
CA GLN A 45 5.90 -41.06 2.95
C GLN A 45 6.61 -41.47 4.25
N PRO A 46 6.11 -42.49 4.98
CA PRO A 46 6.74 -42.96 6.22
C PRO A 46 8.21 -43.39 6.11
N THR A 47 8.69 -43.64 4.89
CA THR A 47 10.09 -43.98 4.62
C THR A 47 10.99 -42.78 4.42
N ASP A 48 10.44 -41.57 4.31
CA ASP A 48 11.21 -40.35 4.09
C ASP A 48 11.93 -39.92 5.39
N PRO A 49 13.19 -39.45 5.31
CA PRO A 49 13.95 -39.04 6.49
C PRO A 49 13.27 -37.96 7.33
N ASP A 50 12.55 -37.05 6.69
CA ASP A 50 11.90 -35.91 7.33
C ASP A 50 10.43 -36.19 7.68
N TYR A 51 9.97 -37.44 7.64
CA TYR A 51 8.55 -37.77 7.83
C TYR A 51 8.00 -37.36 9.20
N GLU A 52 8.77 -37.56 10.28
CA GLU A 52 8.34 -37.15 11.62
C GLU A 52 8.22 -35.61 11.73
N ILE A 53 9.15 -34.89 11.11
CA ILE A 53 9.12 -33.42 11.03
C ILE A 53 7.89 -32.97 10.23
N TYR A 54 7.64 -33.59 9.08
CA TYR A 54 6.46 -33.35 8.27
C TYR A 54 5.16 -33.56 9.08
N GLN A 55 5.07 -34.63 9.86
CA GLN A 55 3.91 -34.89 10.71
C GLN A 55 3.71 -33.80 11.76
N ALA A 56 4.79 -33.30 12.36
CA ALA A 56 4.71 -32.16 13.29
C ALA A 56 4.08 -30.94 12.59
N PHE A 57 4.55 -30.56 11.39
CA PHE A 57 3.97 -29.45 10.62
C PHE A 57 2.53 -29.68 10.19
N VAL A 58 2.14 -30.91 9.82
CA VAL A 58 0.74 -31.24 9.49
C VAL A 58 -0.17 -31.08 10.70
N SER A 59 0.33 -31.36 11.91
CA SER A 59 -0.42 -31.24 13.15
C SER A 59 -0.54 -29.80 13.67
N TYR A 60 0.30 -28.89 13.17
CA TYR A 60 0.33 -27.50 13.60
C TYR A 60 -0.95 -26.74 13.17
N GLN A 61 -1.52 -25.98 14.10
CA GLN A 61 -2.68 -25.10 13.85
C GLN A 61 -2.31 -23.65 14.15
N ASP A 62 -2.32 -22.81 13.12
CA ASP A 62 -2.08 -21.37 13.27
C ASP A 62 -3.30 -20.68 13.89
N ALA A 63 -3.06 -19.73 14.79
CA ALA A 63 -4.12 -18.98 15.47
C ALA A 63 -4.94 -18.08 14.52
N ASP A 64 -4.33 -17.60 13.43
CA ASP A 64 -5.00 -16.74 12.44
C ASP A 64 -5.53 -17.55 11.22
N GLY A 65 -5.51 -18.88 11.29
CA GLY A 65 -6.05 -19.77 10.26
C GLY A 65 -5.17 -19.92 9.01
N TYR A 66 -3.87 -19.68 9.12
CA TYR A 66 -2.93 -19.99 8.03
C TYR A 66 -2.65 -21.49 7.92
N TYR A 67 -2.37 -21.94 6.70
CA TYR A 67 -2.24 -23.34 6.31
C TYR A 67 -0.78 -23.74 6.05
N PHE A 68 -0.38 -24.91 6.54
CA PHE A 68 0.82 -25.59 6.05
C PHE A 68 0.54 -26.29 4.72
N LEU A 69 1.34 -25.98 3.68
CA LEU A 69 1.15 -26.52 2.32
C LEU A 69 2.12 -27.64 1.95
N GLN A 70 2.54 -28.44 2.93
CA GLN A 70 3.37 -29.62 2.72
C GLN A 70 4.77 -29.35 2.14
N TYR A 71 5.28 -28.11 2.26
CA TYR A 71 6.64 -27.77 1.83
C TYR A 71 7.43 -27.24 3.01
N LEU A 72 8.50 -27.94 3.37
CA LEU A 72 9.38 -27.63 4.50
C LEU A 72 10.82 -27.85 4.07
N GLY A 73 11.75 -27.34 4.86
CA GLY A 73 13.17 -27.63 4.67
C GLY A 73 13.97 -27.35 5.92
N ALA A 74 15.04 -28.12 6.12
CA ALA A 74 16.01 -27.86 7.17
C ALA A 74 16.66 -26.47 6.95
N CYS A 75 16.93 -25.76 8.04
CA CYS A 75 17.55 -24.45 8.01
C CYS A 75 18.52 -24.23 9.18
N SER A 76 19.50 -23.37 8.94
CA SER A 76 20.47 -22.91 9.94
C SER A 76 21.01 -21.54 9.54
N ASP A 77 21.88 -20.94 10.35
CA ASP A 77 22.55 -19.68 10.02
C ASP A 77 23.35 -19.76 8.69
N GLU A 78 23.87 -20.94 8.36
CA GLU A 78 24.58 -21.18 7.10
C GLU A 78 23.67 -21.68 5.96
N THR A 79 22.52 -22.28 6.30
CA THR A 79 21.62 -22.95 5.34
C THR A 79 20.29 -22.20 5.23
N PRO A 80 20.10 -21.39 4.17
CA PRO A 80 18.85 -20.69 3.97
C PRO A 80 17.72 -21.65 3.57
N PHE A 81 16.49 -21.28 3.92
CA PHE A 81 15.30 -21.93 3.41
C PHE A 81 14.84 -21.23 2.13
N VAL A 82 14.53 -21.98 1.07
CA VAL A 82 14.13 -21.42 -0.22
C VAL A 82 12.85 -22.06 -0.72
N TRP A 83 11.82 -21.24 -0.95
CA TRP A 83 10.62 -21.61 -1.69
C TRP A 83 10.73 -21.09 -3.13
N GLY A 84 11.31 -21.90 -4.01
CA GLY A 84 11.74 -21.51 -5.35
C GLY A 84 10.66 -21.52 -6.44
N TYR A 85 9.47 -22.04 -6.16
CA TYR A 85 8.43 -22.27 -7.16
C TYR A 85 7.05 -22.04 -6.55
N TYR A 86 6.24 -21.14 -7.10
CA TYR A 86 4.90 -20.81 -6.59
C TYR A 86 4.84 -20.62 -5.06
N PRO A 87 5.72 -19.80 -4.44
CA PRO A 87 5.58 -19.48 -3.02
C PRO A 87 4.21 -18.83 -2.75
N PRO A 88 3.67 -18.98 -1.53
CA PRO A 88 2.45 -18.29 -1.14
C PRO A 88 2.60 -16.77 -1.27
N GLN A 89 1.59 -16.10 -1.84
CA GLN A 89 1.61 -14.65 -2.02
C GLN A 89 1.59 -13.91 -0.67
N THR A 90 0.83 -14.41 0.30
CA THR A 90 0.74 -13.87 1.67
C THR A 90 1.06 -15.00 2.64
N PHE A 91 2.02 -14.79 3.53
CA PHE A 91 2.54 -15.86 4.38
C PHE A 91 3.01 -15.41 5.76
N LYS A 92 3.12 -16.39 6.66
CA LYS A 92 3.89 -16.29 7.93
C LYS A 92 5.08 -17.23 7.88
N VAL A 93 6.15 -16.89 8.60
CA VAL A 93 7.28 -17.80 8.81
C VAL A 93 6.95 -18.70 9.99
N LEU A 94 7.12 -20.01 9.82
CA LEU A 94 7.00 -20.98 10.89
C LEU A 94 8.28 -21.80 10.97
N LEU A 95 8.84 -21.87 12.16
CA LEU A 95 9.99 -22.71 12.52
C LEU A 95 9.54 -23.83 13.45
N TYR A 96 10.19 -24.98 13.32
CA TYR A 96 10.04 -26.12 14.22
C TYR A 96 11.40 -26.59 14.73
N PHE A 97 11.50 -26.71 16.05
CA PHE A 97 12.69 -27.17 16.77
C PHE A 97 12.43 -28.59 17.32
N PRO A 98 12.83 -29.66 16.61
CA PRO A 98 12.56 -31.04 17.03
C PRO A 98 13.21 -31.44 18.36
N GLY A 99 14.30 -30.76 18.77
CA GLY A 99 14.96 -31.05 20.05
C GLY A 99 14.11 -30.70 21.28
N SER A 100 13.29 -29.67 21.17
CA SER A 100 12.41 -29.16 22.24
C SER A 100 10.92 -29.38 21.97
N ASP A 101 10.58 -29.87 20.77
CA ASP A 101 9.21 -29.99 20.26
C ASP A 101 8.44 -28.66 20.29
N GLN A 102 9.12 -27.57 19.89
CA GLN A 102 8.55 -26.22 19.90
C GLN A 102 8.41 -25.63 18.51
N PHE A 103 7.33 -24.86 18.34
CA PHE A 103 7.09 -24.04 17.16
C PHE A 103 7.31 -22.56 17.47
N ALA A 104 7.94 -21.86 16.53
CA ALA A 104 8.02 -20.41 16.54
C ALA A 104 7.39 -19.84 15.26
N VAL A 105 6.38 -18.98 15.44
CA VAL A 105 5.67 -18.33 14.33
C VAL A 105 5.95 -16.84 14.35
N SER A 106 6.09 -16.24 13.17
CA SER A 106 6.28 -14.80 13.05
C SER A 106 5.04 -14.04 13.53
N SER A 107 5.23 -12.94 14.27
CA SER A 107 4.14 -12.10 14.78
C SER A 107 3.43 -11.29 13.70
N LEU A 108 4.08 -11.06 12.56
CA LEU A 108 3.55 -10.34 11.41
C LEU A 108 3.32 -11.29 10.22
N THR A 109 2.59 -10.77 9.24
CA THR A 109 2.38 -11.39 7.93
C THR A 109 3.26 -10.69 6.88
N TYR A 110 3.75 -11.46 5.91
CA TYR A 110 4.64 -11.00 4.83
C TYR A 110 4.04 -11.33 3.46
N GLU A 111 4.55 -10.69 2.41
CA GLU A 111 4.09 -10.90 1.03
C GLU A 111 5.26 -11.22 0.10
N CYS A 112 5.04 -12.14 -0.85
CA CYS A 112 6.02 -12.42 -1.89
C CYS A 112 5.93 -11.36 -3.00
N ASP A 113 6.97 -10.55 -3.16
CA ASP A 113 7.08 -9.58 -4.25
C ASP A 113 7.53 -10.23 -5.56
N ALA A 114 7.12 -9.61 -6.68
CA ALA A 114 6.85 -10.22 -8.00
C ALA A 114 7.93 -11.12 -8.67
N PHE A 115 9.15 -11.29 -8.13
CA PHE A 115 10.16 -12.16 -8.74
C PHE A 115 11.03 -12.93 -7.75
N HIS A 116 11.61 -12.28 -6.75
CA HIS A 116 12.37 -12.92 -5.68
C HIS A 116 12.10 -12.10 -4.42
N SER A 117 12.06 -12.70 -3.24
CA SER A 117 12.00 -12.01 -1.95
C SER A 117 13.01 -12.62 -0.98
N TYR A 118 13.70 -11.76 -0.23
CA TYR A 118 14.76 -12.15 0.70
C TYR A 118 14.43 -11.60 2.08
N TYR A 119 14.44 -12.46 3.09
CA TYR A 119 14.19 -12.09 4.47
C TYR A 119 15.27 -12.67 5.37
N THR A 120 15.67 -11.92 6.40
CA THR A 120 16.49 -12.39 7.52
C THR A 120 15.58 -12.63 8.72
N VAL A 121 15.60 -13.83 9.28
CA VAL A 121 14.84 -14.25 10.46
C VAL A 121 15.81 -14.30 11.65
N HIS A 122 15.63 -13.39 12.60
CA HIS A 122 16.40 -13.37 13.85
C HIS A 122 15.69 -14.25 14.87
N VAL A 123 16.42 -15.24 15.38
CA VAL A 123 15.93 -16.23 16.33
C VAL A 123 16.65 -16.01 17.67
N GLU A 124 15.88 -15.96 18.75
CA GLU A 124 16.40 -15.90 20.12
C GLU A 124 15.65 -16.90 20.99
N ASN A 125 16.39 -17.79 21.67
CA ASN A 125 15.83 -18.84 22.53
C ASN A 125 14.69 -19.64 21.87
N GLU A 126 14.92 -20.10 20.63
CA GLU A 126 13.93 -20.87 19.85
C GLU A 126 12.61 -20.09 19.57
N THR A 127 12.64 -18.76 19.63
CA THR A 127 11.54 -17.88 19.23
C THR A 127 11.96 -16.93 18.13
N ILE A 128 11.03 -16.56 17.24
CA ILE A 128 11.29 -15.55 16.21
C ILE A 128 11.20 -14.16 16.86
N ALA A 129 12.35 -13.54 17.11
CA ALA A 129 12.44 -12.19 17.66
C ALA A 129 12.02 -11.14 16.63
N GLN A 130 12.49 -11.31 15.38
CA GLN A 130 12.21 -10.38 14.29
C GLN A 130 12.39 -11.06 12.93
N VAL A 131 11.60 -10.65 11.94
CA VAL A 131 11.89 -10.95 10.52
C VAL A 131 12.05 -9.63 9.76
N VAL A 132 13.18 -9.48 9.09
CA VAL A 132 13.57 -8.29 8.32
C VAL A 132 13.53 -8.63 6.84
N SER A 133 12.79 -7.85 6.04
CA SER A 133 12.91 -7.93 4.58
C SER A 133 14.24 -7.30 4.14
N GLU A 134 15.10 -8.09 3.49
CA GLU A 134 16.35 -7.61 2.87
C GLU A 134 16.07 -6.84 1.58
N GLN A 135 14.90 -7.05 0.98
CA GLN A 135 14.45 -6.27 -0.16
C GLN A 135 13.94 -4.92 0.29
N ALA A 136 14.75 -3.89 -0.01
CA ALA A 136 14.40 -2.51 -0.31
C ALA A 136 12.98 -2.04 0.09
N VAL A 137 12.62 -2.19 1.37
CA VAL A 137 11.40 -1.66 1.98
C VAL A 137 11.34 -0.14 1.80
N THR A 138 12.49 0.50 1.54
CA THR A 138 12.59 1.90 1.16
C THR A 138 12.27 2.14 -0.31
N THR A 139 12.84 1.45 -1.30
CA THR A 139 12.78 1.95 -2.70
C THR A 139 11.38 1.89 -3.31
N GLN A 140 10.64 0.78 -3.18
CA GLN A 140 9.29 0.72 -3.76
C GLN A 140 8.27 1.56 -2.98
N ARG A 141 8.34 1.56 -1.64
CA ARG A 141 7.48 2.40 -0.80
C ARG A 141 7.78 3.88 -1.03
N ILE A 142 9.05 4.29 -1.06
CA ILE A 142 9.46 5.66 -1.42
C ILE A 142 9.02 5.98 -2.84
N TYR A 143 9.19 5.09 -3.82
CA TYR A 143 8.79 5.39 -5.19
C TYR A 143 7.27 5.55 -5.32
N ARG A 144 6.48 4.72 -4.65
CA ARG A 144 5.03 4.86 -4.56
C ARG A 144 4.65 6.16 -3.86
N THR A 145 5.24 6.45 -2.70
CA THR A 145 5.01 7.71 -1.97
C THR A 145 5.43 8.94 -2.78
N ILE A 146 6.57 8.91 -3.46
CA ILE A 146 7.02 9.99 -4.36
C ILE A 146 6.06 10.15 -5.53
N LYS A 147 5.53 9.06 -6.09
CA LYS A 147 4.57 9.10 -7.18
C LYS A 147 3.23 9.69 -6.72
N GLU A 148 2.72 9.29 -5.56
CA GLU A 148 1.47 9.79 -4.97
C GLU A 148 1.60 11.28 -4.62
N VAL A 149 2.65 11.66 -3.90
CA VAL A 149 2.94 13.06 -3.53
C VAL A 149 3.24 13.89 -4.77
N GLY A 150 3.97 13.35 -5.75
CA GLY A 150 4.26 14.02 -7.01
C GLY A 150 3.00 14.30 -7.83
N ALA A 151 2.09 13.33 -7.91
CA ALA A 151 0.80 13.51 -8.58
C ALA A 151 -0.05 14.61 -7.90
N LEU A 152 -0.07 14.64 -6.57
CA LEU A 152 -0.71 15.69 -5.79
C LEU A 152 -0.13 17.07 -6.12
N VAL A 153 1.20 17.21 -6.06
CA VAL A 153 1.90 18.48 -6.31
C VAL A 153 1.66 18.98 -7.73
N VAL A 154 1.68 18.10 -8.73
CA VAL A 154 1.40 18.48 -10.13
C VAL A 154 -0.03 19.02 -10.28
N ARG A 155 -1.01 18.39 -9.65
CA ARG A 155 -2.41 18.87 -9.69
C ARG A 155 -2.56 20.23 -9.01
N MET A 156 -1.97 20.40 -7.82
CA MET A 156 -1.93 21.68 -7.11
C MET A 156 -1.29 22.78 -7.96
N ALA A 157 -0.14 22.49 -8.58
CA ALA A 157 0.53 23.48 -9.43
C ALA A 157 -0.34 23.86 -10.63
N LEU A 158 -1.01 22.89 -11.25
CA LEU A 158 -1.84 23.10 -12.42
C LEU A 158 -3.09 23.94 -12.10
N THR A 159 -3.80 23.63 -11.02
CA THR A 159 -4.98 24.39 -10.60
C THR A 159 -4.62 25.82 -10.19
N ILE A 160 -3.56 26.00 -9.40
CA ILE A 160 -3.08 27.33 -9.03
C ILE A 160 -2.69 28.13 -10.29
N ALA A 161 -2.03 27.50 -11.27
CA ALA A 161 -1.67 28.16 -12.52
C ALA A 161 -2.90 28.61 -13.32
N ILE A 162 -3.94 27.76 -13.39
CA ILE A 162 -5.21 28.07 -14.07
C ILE A 162 -5.93 29.21 -13.36
N GLU A 163 -6.08 29.12 -12.05
CA GLU A 163 -6.78 30.13 -11.26
C GLU A 163 -6.08 31.48 -11.33
N ILE A 164 -4.75 31.51 -11.22
CA ILE A 164 -3.97 32.74 -11.38
C ILE A 164 -4.11 33.28 -12.81
N GLY A 165 -4.05 32.42 -13.83
CA GLY A 165 -4.24 32.81 -15.22
C GLY A 165 -5.61 33.48 -15.44
N ILE A 166 -6.67 32.89 -14.91
CA ILE A 166 -8.03 33.44 -14.97
C ILE A 166 -8.11 34.72 -14.12
N ALA A 167 -7.47 34.76 -12.96
CA ALA A 167 -7.42 35.94 -12.10
C ALA A 167 -6.85 37.15 -12.85
N PHE A 168 -5.78 36.95 -13.65
CA PHE A 168 -5.20 37.99 -14.49
C PHE A 168 -6.17 38.50 -15.57
N VAL A 169 -6.95 37.61 -16.20
CA VAL A 169 -7.98 37.96 -17.20
C VAL A 169 -9.06 38.84 -16.57
N PHE A 170 -9.48 38.50 -15.34
CA PHE A 170 -10.46 39.27 -14.58
C PHE A 170 -9.88 40.54 -13.91
N GLY A 171 -8.57 40.76 -14.04
CA GLY A 171 -7.88 41.96 -13.58
C GLY A 171 -7.44 41.92 -12.10
N TYR A 172 -7.44 40.75 -11.48
CA TYR A 172 -6.86 40.52 -10.16
C TYR A 172 -5.35 40.37 -10.29
N ARG A 173 -4.62 41.43 -9.93
CA ARG A 173 -3.16 41.51 -10.09
C ARG A 173 -2.42 41.87 -8.81
N LYS A 174 -3.13 42.21 -7.74
CA LYS A 174 -2.51 42.59 -6.47
C LYS A 174 -1.95 41.34 -5.80
N LYS A 175 -0.77 41.47 -5.17
CA LYS A 175 -0.11 40.38 -4.43
C LYS A 175 -1.05 39.71 -3.41
N GLN A 176 -1.87 40.50 -2.70
CA GLN A 176 -2.84 40.00 -1.72
C GLN A 176 -3.93 39.13 -2.36
N GLN A 177 -4.34 39.42 -3.60
CA GLN A 177 -5.37 38.65 -4.32
C GLN A 177 -4.82 37.31 -4.80
N ILE A 178 -3.63 37.35 -5.38
CA ILE A 178 -2.95 36.15 -5.87
C ILE A 178 -2.61 35.21 -4.69
N LEU A 179 -2.17 35.76 -3.56
CA LEU A 179 -1.93 34.98 -2.34
C LEU A 179 -3.21 34.38 -1.76
N LEU A 180 -4.32 35.11 -1.76
CA LEU A 180 -5.62 34.58 -1.33
C LEU A 180 -6.05 33.41 -2.22
N ILE A 181 -6.03 33.59 -3.54
CA ILE A 181 -6.47 32.59 -4.51
C ILE A 181 -5.63 31.31 -4.37
N GLY A 182 -4.31 31.44 -4.42
CA GLY A 182 -3.41 30.30 -4.26
C GLY A 182 -3.51 29.64 -2.88
N GLY A 183 -3.66 30.43 -1.81
CA GLY A 183 -3.80 29.89 -0.45
C GLY A 183 -5.07 29.07 -0.26
N VAL A 184 -6.20 29.56 -0.78
CA VAL A 184 -7.47 28.84 -0.74
C VAL A 184 -7.37 27.52 -1.50
N ASN A 185 -6.84 27.54 -2.74
CA ASN A 185 -6.68 26.33 -3.56
C ASN A 185 -5.75 25.29 -2.91
N ILE A 186 -4.67 25.73 -2.25
CA ILE A 186 -3.80 24.82 -1.50
C ILE A 186 -4.57 24.14 -0.37
N VAL A 187 -5.29 24.91 0.45
CA VAL A 187 -6.01 24.38 1.62
C VAL A 187 -7.11 23.41 1.19
N THR A 188 -7.90 23.79 0.18
CA THR A 188 -9.00 22.97 -0.32
C THR A 188 -8.52 21.67 -0.93
N GLN A 189 -7.44 21.70 -1.72
CA GLN A 189 -6.87 20.48 -2.27
C GLN A 189 -6.24 19.56 -1.23
N LEU A 190 -5.61 20.11 -0.19
CA LEU A 190 -5.14 19.29 0.93
C LEU A 190 -6.31 18.58 1.62
N LEU A 191 -7.43 19.29 1.84
CA LEU A 191 -8.64 18.73 2.44
C LEU A 191 -9.27 17.63 1.57
N LEU A 192 -9.41 17.87 0.26
CA LEU A 192 -9.91 16.88 -0.68
C LEU A 192 -9.08 15.59 -0.65
N ASN A 193 -7.76 15.73 -0.78
CA ASN A 193 -6.86 14.59 -0.84
C ASN A 193 -6.79 13.83 0.50
N ALA A 194 -6.84 14.53 1.64
CA ALA A 194 -6.92 13.90 2.95
C ALA A 194 -8.21 13.08 3.13
N LEU A 195 -9.35 13.62 2.68
CA LEU A 195 -10.63 12.91 2.74
C LEU A 195 -10.61 11.66 1.85
N LEU A 196 -10.10 11.76 0.63
CA LEU A 196 -10.01 10.63 -0.29
C LEU A 196 -9.05 9.56 0.21
N LEU A 197 -7.94 9.95 0.85
CA LEU A 197 -7.02 9.01 1.48
C LEU A 197 -7.71 8.25 2.62
N LEU A 198 -8.48 8.94 3.46
CA LEU A 198 -9.24 8.33 4.56
C LEU A 198 -10.27 7.32 4.03
N VAL A 199 -11.04 7.70 3.01
CA VAL A 199 -12.02 6.80 2.37
C VAL A 199 -11.31 5.63 1.72
N ASN A 200 -10.21 5.85 1.01
CA ASN A 200 -9.46 4.76 0.39
C ASN A 200 -8.98 3.74 1.42
N HIS A 201 -8.51 4.21 2.58
CA HIS A 201 -8.06 3.32 3.65
C HIS A 201 -9.21 2.59 4.35
N THR A 202 -10.38 3.21 4.49
CA THR A 202 -11.49 2.67 5.29
C THR A 202 -12.50 1.87 4.48
N ALA A 203 -12.80 2.30 3.26
CA ALA A 203 -13.80 1.73 2.37
C ALA A 203 -13.21 1.17 1.07
N GLY A 204 -11.95 1.49 0.75
CA GLY A 204 -11.27 1.03 -0.47
C GLY A 204 -11.33 2.03 -1.64
N GLY A 205 -10.48 1.81 -2.64
CA GLY A 205 -10.28 2.77 -3.75
C GLY A 205 -11.50 3.01 -4.64
N ALA A 206 -12.39 2.03 -4.78
CA ALA A 206 -13.63 2.20 -5.53
C ALA A 206 -14.54 3.28 -4.92
N TRP A 207 -14.66 3.29 -3.59
CA TRP A 207 -15.45 4.29 -2.87
C TRP A 207 -14.81 5.68 -2.94
N ALA A 208 -13.48 5.76 -2.86
CA ALA A 208 -12.77 7.02 -3.05
C ALA A 208 -13.01 7.61 -4.46
N MET A 209 -13.04 6.76 -5.50
CA MET A 209 -13.33 7.19 -6.87
C MET A 209 -14.76 7.73 -7.03
N VAL A 210 -15.75 7.07 -6.41
CA VAL A 210 -17.15 7.52 -6.43
C VAL A 210 -17.31 8.86 -5.69
N LEU A 211 -16.61 9.04 -4.56
CA LEU A 211 -16.68 10.26 -3.78
C LEU A 211 -15.88 11.42 -4.35
N TYR A 212 -14.94 11.17 -5.26
CA TYR A 212 -14.11 12.21 -5.87
C TYR A 212 -14.95 13.36 -6.46
N LEU A 213 -15.84 13.03 -7.40
CA LEU A 213 -16.67 14.01 -8.11
C LEU A 213 -17.56 14.87 -7.17
N PRO A 214 -18.38 14.30 -6.27
CA PRO A 214 -19.26 15.10 -5.40
C PRO A 214 -18.47 15.95 -4.40
N VAL A 215 -17.34 15.48 -3.88
CA VAL A 215 -16.50 16.25 -2.95
C VAL A 215 -15.81 17.41 -3.68
N GLU A 216 -15.29 17.18 -4.88
CA GLU A 216 -14.69 18.22 -5.71
C GLU A 216 -15.73 19.32 -6.05
N CYS A 217 -16.97 18.93 -6.38
CA CYS A 217 -18.08 19.88 -6.57
C CYS A 217 -18.42 20.67 -5.29
N LEU A 218 -18.36 20.04 -4.11
CA LEU A 218 -18.57 20.75 -2.84
C LEU A 218 -17.45 21.77 -2.57
N ILE A 219 -16.21 21.39 -2.85
CA ILE A 219 -15.05 22.28 -2.69
C ILE A 219 -15.11 23.46 -3.64
N PHE A 220 -15.49 23.23 -4.90
CA PHE A 220 -15.77 24.28 -5.87
C PHE A 220 -16.72 25.35 -5.30
N LEU A 221 -17.79 24.92 -4.61
CA LEU A 221 -18.77 25.83 -4.00
C LEU A 221 -18.18 26.59 -2.81
N ILE A 222 -17.37 25.92 -2.00
CA ILE A 222 -16.68 26.54 -0.85
C ILE A 222 -15.67 27.59 -1.33
N GLU A 223 -14.84 27.26 -2.31
CA GLU A 223 -13.88 28.19 -2.91
C GLU A 223 -14.57 29.42 -3.48
N ALA A 224 -15.67 29.22 -4.22
CA ALA A 224 -16.44 30.33 -4.77
C ALA A 224 -17.02 31.24 -3.68
N ALA A 225 -17.57 30.66 -2.61
CA ALA A 225 -18.08 31.42 -1.47
C ALA A 225 -16.95 32.21 -0.77
N VAL A 226 -15.78 31.58 -0.59
CA VAL A 226 -14.61 32.24 0.01
C VAL A 226 -14.10 33.37 -0.87
N TYR A 227 -14.01 33.20 -2.18
CA TYR A 227 -13.55 34.26 -3.08
C TYR A 227 -14.49 35.46 -3.10
N VAL A 228 -15.80 35.21 -3.16
CA VAL A 228 -16.79 36.29 -3.11
C VAL A 228 -16.69 37.04 -1.77
N PHE A 229 -16.63 36.32 -0.65
CA PHE A 229 -16.52 36.94 0.68
C PHE A 229 -15.20 37.69 0.88
N ALA A 230 -14.07 37.06 0.58
CA ALA A 230 -12.75 37.59 0.88
C ALA A 230 -12.33 38.73 -0.06
N ILE A 231 -12.68 38.67 -1.35
CA ILE A 231 -12.36 39.76 -2.29
C ILE A 231 -13.16 41.01 -1.92
N ASP A 232 -14.42 40.84 -1.53
CA ASP A 232 -15.31 41.94 -1.13
C ASP A 232 -14.92 42.56 0.22
N HIS A 233 -14.69 41.73 1.25
CA HIS A 233 -14.46 42.22 2.61
C HIS A 233 -12.98 42.44 3.00
N LEU A 234 -12.06 41.58 2.53
CA LEU A 234 -10.66 41.60 3.00
C LEU A 234 -9.74 42.41 2.09
N VAL A 235 -9.97 42.38 0.78
CA VAL A 235 -9.08 43.02 -0.20
C VAL A 235 -9.56 44.43 -0.63
N LYS A 236 -10.72 44.87 -0.10
CA LYS A 236 -11.33 46.21 -0.27
C LYS A 236 -11.16 46.74 -1.70
N GLN A 237 -11.84 46.12 -2.64
CA GLN A 237 -11.90 46.62 -4.01
C GLN A 237 -13.35 46.90 -4.38
N GLU A 238 -13.67 48.16 -4.69
CA GLU A 238 -14.98 48.66 -5.16
C GLU A 238 -15.35 48.16 -6.57
N ARG A 239 -15.06 46.91 -6.91
CA ARG A 239 -15.49 46.32 -8.18
C ARG A 239 -16.71 45.45 -7.94
N GLU A 240 -17.71 45.66 -8.80
CA GLU A 240 -19.02 45.02 -8.76
C GLU A 240 -18.91 43.52 -8.47
N THR A 241 -19.61 43.08 -7.42
CA THR A 241 -19.69 41.71 -6.89
C THR A 241 -19.90 40.65 -7.99
N HIS A 242 -20.55 41.03 -9.11
CA HIS A 242 -20.74 40.17 -10.27
C HIS A 242 -19.41 39.64 -10.85
N ARG A 243 -18.33 40.42 -10.84
CA ARG A 243 -17.03 40.01 -11.40
C ARG A 243 -16.35 38.94 -10.56
N ALA A 244 -16.49 39.01 -9.24
CA ALA A 244 -15.96 38.01 -8.32
C ALA A 244 -16.70 36.67 -8.46
N ILE A 245 -18.02 36.73 -8.64
CA ILE A 245 -18.86 35.54 -8.88
C ILE A 245 -18.46 34.86 -10.20
N TRP A 246 -18.38 35.62 -11.31
CA TRP A 246 -17.98 35.06 -12.60
C TRP A 246 -16.54 34.54 -12.60
N PHE A 247 -15.62 35.23 -11.92
CA PHE A 247 -14.27 34.75 -11.72
C PHE A 247 -14.25 33.39 -11.02
N ALA A 248 -14.93 33.26 -9.87
CA ALA A 248 -14.96 32.01 -9.11
C ALA A 248 -15.54 30.85 -9.92
N ILE A 249 -16.66 31.09 -10.63
CA ILE A 249 -17.29 30.07 -11.47
C ILE A 249 -16.34 29.64 -12.59
N CYS A 250 -15.75 30.59 -13.33
CA CYS A 250 -14.87 30.28 -14.45
C CYS A 250 -13.57 29.60 -13.99
N ALA A 251 -12.96 30.10 -12.92
CA ALA A 251 -11.71 29.59 -12.37
C ALA A 251 -11.86 28.15 -11.89
N ASN A 252 -12.85 27.92 -11.03
CA ASN A 252 -13.04 26.60 -10.44
C ASN A 252 -13.57 25.60 -11.50
N ALA A 253 -14.33 26.03 -12.52
CA ALA A 253 -14.84 25.13 -13.55
C ALA A 253 -13.74 24.70 -14.53
N ALA A 254 -12.85 25.62 -14.89
CA ALA A 254 -11.67 25.31 -15.69
C ALA A 254 -10.71 24.38 -14.94
N SER A 255 -10.45 24.66 -13.66
CA SER A 255 -9.65 23.79 -12.78
C SER A 255 -10.26 22.39 -12.66
N PHE A 256 -11.57 22.30 -12.47
CA PHE A 256 -12.31 21.03 -12.38
C PHE A 256 -12.19 20.18 -13.66
N MET A 257 -12.47 20.77 -14.83
CA MET A 257 -12.42 20.02 -16.10
C MET A 257 -11.00 19.50 -16.40
N ILE A 258 -9.98 20.30 -16.11
CA ILE A 258 -8.59 19.92 -16.33
C ILE A 258 -8.14 18.89 -15.29
N GLY A 259 -8.50 19.07 -14.02
CA GLY A 259 -8.25 18.09 -12.95
C GLY A 259 -8.87 16.73 -13.25
N PHE A 260 -10.10 16.71 -13.77
CA PHE A 260 -10.76 15.50 -14.25
C PHE A 260 -10.03 14.88 -15.44
N GLY A 261 -9.60 15.66 -16.43
CA GLY A 261 -8.81 15.14 -17.55
C GLY A 261 -7.47 14.51 -17.12
N VAL A 262 -6.75 15.17 -16.20
CA VAL A 262 -5.49 14.65 -15.64
C VAL A 262 -5.71 13.37 -14.83
N SER A 263 -6.87 13.22 -14.19
CA SER A 263 -7.19 12.01 -13.41
C SER A 263 -7.26 10.73 -14.25
N TYR A 264 -7.57 10.81 -15.55
CA TYR A 264 -7.53 9.67 -16.47
C TYR A 264 -6.11 9.24 -16.86
N VAL A 265 -5.16 10.18 -16.85
CA VAL A 265 -3.76 9.93 -17.25
C VAL A 265 -2.90 9.56 -16.05
N ILE A 266 -3.20 10.13 -14.89
CA ILE A 266 -2.48 9.91 -13.63
C ILE A 266 -3.52 9.44 -12.59
N PRO A 267 -3.62 8.12 -12.32
CA PRO A 267 -4.57 7.56 -11.37
C PRO A 267 -4.35 8.14 -9.97
N TRP A 268 -5.46 8.42 -9.28
CA TRP A 268 -5.49 9.01 -7.94
C TRP A 268 -4.89 8.11 -6.85
N ILE A 269 -5.00 6.80 -7.04
CA ILE A 269 -4.69 5.79 -6.04
C ILE A 269 -4.24 4.56 -6.82
N GLY A 270 -3.06 4.02 -6.51
CA GLY A 270 -2.61 2.70 -6.93
C GLY A 270 -2.10 1.99 -5.71
#